data_AF-A0A3D0MW62-F1
#
_entry.id   AF-A0A3D0MW62-F1
#
_cell.length_a   1.000
_cell.length_b   1.000
_cell.length_c   1.000
_cell.angle_alpha   90.00
_cell.angle_beta   90.00
_cell.angle_gamma   90.00
#
_symmetry.space_group_name_H-M   'P 1'
#
loop_
_entity.id
_entity.type
_entity.pdbx_description
1 polymer ?
#
loop_
_entity_poly.entity_id
_entity_poly.type
_entity_poly.pdbx_seq_one_letter_code
_entity_poly.pdbx_strand_id
1 'polypeptide(L)'
;MTGNDLLNICKTKEGQKYILGAFAPKDDPKYNGPWDCAELPAWGIYQVGKFLFGCTNNKVAPNKADAYSQSFKGDAEKHKTIIPLSEALKMPGAIIGRAASTGRIGHVAIVAGNGKTFEAHSKNKGVIFSTSSGRTWDFALTVPGFKYEKLPSGKYEQPKIVYRHKKPMMVSKCIGDIQSSLNSFLNSNLVEVDNRFGIKTELAVFEFQKLKGLVVDGMVGPETANALNIKLY
;
A
#
# COMPACT_ATOMS: atom_id res chain seq x y z
N MET A 1 -21.10 -12.98 1.69
CA MET A 1 -20.03 -11.98 1.73
C MET A 1 -19.60 -11.63 0.32
N THR A 2 -19.52 -10.33 0.05
CA THR A 2 -19.10 -9.77 -1.23
C THR A 2 -17.94 -8.80 -1.05
N GLY A 3 -17.20 -8.52 -2.12
CA GLY A 3 -16.22 -7.43 -2.11
C GLY A 3 -16.85 -6.08 -1.77
N ASN A 4 -18.10 -5.83 -2.18
CA ASN A 4 -18.83 -4.63 -1.81
C ASN A 4 -19.11 -4.54 -0.30
N ASP A 5 -19.38 -5.65 0.38
CA ASP A 5 -19.56 -5.66 1.84
C ASP A 5 -18.27 -5.18 2.54
N LEU A 6 -17.10 -5.67 2.09
CA LEU A 6 -15.79 -5.23 2.58
C LEU A 6 -15.55 -3.75 2.31
N LEU A 7 -15.78 -3.30 1.08
CA LEU A 7 -15.59 -1.90 0.73
C LEU A 7 -16.51 -1.00 1.56
N ASN A 8 -17.78 -1.37 1.71
CA ASN A 8 -18.77 -0.58 2.44
C ASN A 8 -18.44 -0.47 3.93
N ILE A 9 -18.03 -1.56 4.59
CA ILE A 9 -17.67 -1.48 6.01
C ILE A 9 -16.42 -0.61 6.22
N CYS A 10 -15.41 -0.72 5.35
CA CYS A 10 -14.20 0.11 5.43
C CYS A 10 -14.51 1.59 5.14
N LYS A 11 -15.41 1.90 4.21
CA LYS A 11 -15.83 3.27 3.88
C LYS A 11 -16.39 4.03 5.08
N THR A 12 -16.97 3.35 6.06
CA THR A 12 -17.43 3.99 7.31
C THR A 12 -16.30 4.64 8.11
N LYS A 13 -15.04 4.33 7.77
CA LYS A 13 -13.83 4.84 8.42
C LYS A 13 -13.18 6.00 7.66
N GLU A 14 -13.80 6.49 6.59
CA GLU A 14 -13.32 7.66 5.84
C GLU A 14 -13.09 8.87 6.76
N GLY A 15 -12.01 9.61 6.52
CA GLY A 15 -11.60 10.76 7.32
C GLY A 15 -10.88 10.42 8.63
N GLN A 16 -10.85 9.14 9.05
CA GLN A 16 -10.15 8.75 10.27
C GLN A 16 -8.63 8.80 10.13
N LYS A 17 -7.94 8.90 11.27
CA LYS A 17 -6.50 9.14 11.34
C LYS A 17 -5.68 7.93 10.88
N TYR A 18 -4.65 8.19 10.09
CA TYR A 18 -3.60 7.22 9.76
C TYR A 18 -2.41 7.35 10.73
N ILE A 19 -1.89 6.23 11.21
CA ILE A 19 -0.59 6.14 11.90
C ILE A 19 0.12 4.89 11.38
N LEU A 20 1.34 5.08 10.86
CA LEU A 20 2.20 3.99 10.39
C LEU A 20 2.46 3.01 11.55
N GLY A 21 2.15 1.73 11.34
CA GLY A 21 2.30 0.71 12.38
C GLY A 21 1.25 0.75 13.49
N ALA A 22 0.12 1.44 13.27
CA ALA A 22 -1.05 1.27 14.11
C ALA A 22 -1.51 -0.19 14.09
N PHE A 23 -2.16 -0.63 15.17
CA PHE A 23 -2.78 -1.95 15.29
C PHE A 23 -4.29 -1.79 15.46
N ALA A 24 -5.10 -2.51 14.68
CA ALA A 24 -6.54 -2.58 14.83
C ALA A 24 -6.95 -3.96 15.37
N PRO A 25 -7.62 -4.05 16.53
CA PRO A 25 -8.19 -5.32 17.01
C PRO A 25 -9.28 -5.78 16.04
N LYS A 26 -9.06 -6.92 15.37
CA LYS A 26 -9.89 -7.33 14.24
C LYS A 26 -11.32 -7.67 14.64
N ASP A 27 -11.53 -8.12 15.88
CA ASP A 27 -12.81 -8.49 16.48
C ASP A 27 -13.57 -7.33 17.15
N ASP A 28 -13.05 -6.10 17.16
CA ASP A 28 -13.78 -4.93 17.65
C ASP A 28 -14.50 -4.20 16.49
N PRO A 29 -15.83 -4.38 16.33
CA PRO A 29 -16.59 -3.68 15.29
C PRO A 29 -16.68 -2.16 15.50
N LYS A 30 -16.42 -1.66 16.72
CA LYS A 30 -16.53 -0.24 17.08
C LYS A 30 -15.21 0.50 17.00
N TYR A 31 -14.11 -0.19 16.65
CA TYR A 31 -12.79 0.42 16.50
C TYR A 31 -12.83 1.59 15.49
N ASN A 32 -12.28 2.74 15.90
CA ASN A 32 -12.29 3.99 15.11
C ASN A 32 -10.87 4.54 14.87
N GLY A 33 -9.92 3.63 14.70
CA GLY A 33 -8.53 3.96 14.43
C GLY A 33 -7.71 4.23 15.69
N PRO A 34 -6.43 4.61 15.51
CA PRO A 34 -5.78 4.94 14.24
C PRO A 34 -5.62 3.74 13.29
N TRP A 35 -5.47 4.01 11.99
CA TRP A 35 -5.35 3.00 10.95
C TRP A 35 -3.96 2.95 10.33
N ASP A 36 -3.52 1.74 10.00
CA ASP A 36 -2.44 1.46 9.07
C ASP A 36 -3.02 0.91 7.74
N CYS A 37 -2.23 0.92 6.66
CA CYS A 37 -2.65 0.48 5.34
C CYS A 37 -3.10 -0.98 5.31
N ALA A 38 -2.43 -1.89 6.03
CA ALA A 38 -2.77 -3.31 6.10
C ALA A 38 -3.90 -3.59 7.11
N GLU A 39 -3.96 -2.80 8.18
CA GLU A 39 -4.91 -2.96 9.26
C GLU A 39 -6.37 -2.72 8.85
N LEU A 40 -6.64 -1.66 8.07
CA LEU A 40 -7.98 -1.33 7.60
C LEU A 40 -8.64 -2.47 6.79
N PRO A 41 -8.02 -3.00 5.71
CA PRO A 41 -8.60 -4.12 4.97
C PRO A 41 -8.66 -5.40 5.79
N ALA A 42 -7.67 -5.71 6.64
CA ALA A 42 -7.70 -6.91 7.47
C ALA A 42 -8.86 -6.87 8.49
N TRP A 43 -9.07 -5.72 9.13
CA TRP A 43 -10.22 -5.47 10.01
C TRP A 43 -11.53 -5.64 9.24
N GLY A 44 -11.68 -4.99 8.07
CA GLY A 44 -12.88 -5.12 7.25
C GLY A 44 -13.18 -6.55 6.82
N ILE A 45 -12.15 -7.32 6.45
CA ILE A 45 -12.29 -8.74 6.08
C ILE A 45 -12.80 -9.53 7.29
N TYR A 46 -12.25 -9.31 8.48
CA TYR A 46 -12.74 -10.00 9.67
C TYR A 46 -14.18 -9.61 10.00
N GLN A 47 -14.54 -8.32 9.87
CA GLN A 47 -15.91 -7.88 10.15
C GLN A 47 -16.94 -8.57 9.25
N VAL A 48 -16.62 -8.76 7.97
CA VAL A 48 -17.52 -9.36 6.97
C VAL A 48 -17.44 -10.88 6.95
N GLY A 49 -16.24 -11.45 6.95
CA GLY A 49 -15.98 -12.86 6.72
C GLY A 49 -15.78 -13.70 7.97
N LYS A 50 -15.50 -13.08 9.13
CA LYS A 50 -15.19 -13.74 10.41
C LYS A 50 -13.98 -14.69 10.35
N PHE A 51 -13.00 -14.38 9.50
CA PHE A 51 -11.70 -15.05 9.47
C PHE A 51 -10.57 -14.03 9.29
N LEU A 52 -9.37 -14.41 9.71
CA LEU A 52 -8.17 -13.61 9.56
C LEU A 52 -7.54 -13.80 8.18
N PHE A 53 -7.18 -12.69 7.55
CA PHE A 53 -6.52 -12.64 6.24
C PHE A 53 -5.63 -11.39 6.20
N GLY A 54 -4.45 -11.51 5.61
CA GLY A 54 -3.48 -10.43 5.56
C GLY A 54 -2.76 -10.18 6.89
N CYS A 55 -2.84 -11.10 7.84
CA CYS A 55 -2.16 -10.99 9.14
C CYS A 55 -0.86 -11.81 9.15
N THR A 56 0.13 -11.36 9.91
CA THR A 56 1.42 -12.06 10.12
C THR A 56 1.23 -13.46 10.72
N ASN A 57 0.18 -13.65 11.51
CA ASN A 57 -0.27 -14.95 11.98
C ASN A 57 -1.80 -15.03 12.00
N ASN A 58 -2.40 -15.80 11.08
CA ASN A 58 -3.85 -15.98 11.01
C ASN A 58 -4.42 -17.02 12.00
N LYS A 59 -3.60 -17.59 12.89
CA LYS A 59 -4.01 -18.61 13.87
C LYS A 59 -4.20 -18.08 15.29
N VAL A 60 -3.84 -16.82 15.55
CA VAL A 60 -4.03 -16.20 16.86
C VAL A 60 -5.42 -15.62 17.00
N ALA A 61 -5.77 -15.18 18.21
CA ALA A 61 -7.01 -14.45 18.44
C ALA A 61 -7.06 -13.18 17.57
N PRO A 62 -8.23 -12.77 17.06
CA PRO A 62 -8.34 -11.63 16.14
C PRO A 62 -7.88 -10.30 16.75
N ASN A 63 -8.08 -10.08 18.04
CA ASN A 63 -7.50 -8.95 18.79
C ASN A 63 -5.98 -9.01 18.99
N LYS A 64 -5.29 -10.03 18.49
CA LYS A 64 -3.82 -10.18 18.54
C LYS A 64 -3.18 -10.33 17.15
N ALA A 65 -3.98 -10.37 16.09
CA ALA A 65 -3.53 -10.63 14.74
C ALA A 65 -3.09 -9.33 14.06
N ASP A 66 -1.78 -9.11 13.96
CA ASP A 66 -1.20 -7.92 13.34
C ASP A 66 -1.16 -8.05 11.81
N ALA A 67 -1.61 -7.02 11.10
CA ALA A 67 -1.72 -7.02 9.64
C ALA A 67 -0.45 -6.51 8.97
N TYR A 68 -0.12 -7.08 7.81
CA TYR A 68 1.06 -6.67 7.06
C TYR A 68 0.84 -6.85 5.55
N SER A 69 1.27 -5.87 4.76
CA SER A 69 1.06 -5.83 3.31
C SER A 69 1.56 -7.08 2.58
N GLN A 70 2.68 -7.67 3.01
CA GLN A 70 3.21 -8.89 2.38
C GLN A 70 2.44 -10.14 2.80
N SER A 71 1.82 -10.15 3.99
CA SER A 71 0.97 -11.26 4.45
C SER A 71 -0.27 -11.39 3.57
N PHE A 72 -0.83 -10.28 3.06
CA PHE A 72 -1.91 -10.33 2.07
C PHE A 72 -1.52 -11.12 0.82
N LYS A 73 -0.33 -10.84 0.27
CA LYS A 73 0.19 -11.57 -0.89
C LYS A 73 0.40 -13.05 -0.56
N GLY A 74 1.03 -13.36 0.58
CA GLY A 74 1.28 -14.74 1.01
C GLY A 74 -0.01 -15.54 1.23
N ASP A 75 -1.02 -14.94 1.86
CA ASP A 75 -2.32 -15.57 2.05
C ASP A 75 -3.04 -15.80 0.72
N ALA A 76 -3.01 -14.83 -0.20
CA ALA A 76 -3.61 -15.01 -1.51
C ALA A 76 -2.89 -16.08 -2.35
N GLU A 77 -1.57 -16.18 -2.27
CA GLU A 77 -0.81 -17.27 -2.91
C GLU A 77 -1.23 -18.63 -2.35
N LYS A 78 -1.30 -18.76 -1.02
CA LYS A 78 -1.75 -19.99 -0.35
C LYS A 78 -3.16 -20.42 -0.74
N HIS A 79 -4.08 -19.46 -0.88
CA HIS A 79 -5.47 -19.72 -1.26
C HIS A 79 -5.70 -19.71 -2.78
N LYS A 80 -4.66 -19.46 -3.59
CA LYS A 80 -4.73 -19.34 -5.05
C LYS A 80 -5.72 -18.24 -5.51
N THR A 81 -5.74 -17.11 -4.82
CA THR A 81 -6.62 -15.96 -5.10
C THR A 81 -5.89 -14.72 -5.61
N ILE A 82 -4.60 -14.86 -5.98
CA ILE A 82 -3.91 -13.84 -6.78
C ILE A 82 -4.55 -13.78 -8.17
N ILE A 83 -4.87 -12.57 -8.63
CA ILE A 83 -5.50 -12.32 -9.94
C ILE A 83 -4.75 -11.22 -10.70
N PRO A 84 -4.92 -11.11 -12.03
CA PRO A 84 -4.38 -9.99 -12.79
C PRO A 84 -4.89 -8.64 -12.27
N LEU A 85 -4.00 -7.64 -12.20
CA LEU A 85 -4.37 -6.29 -11.79
C LEU A 85 -5.53 -5.73 -12.63
N SER A 86 -5.52 -5.96 -13.93
CA SER A 86 -6.58 -5.53 -14.85
C SER A 86 -7.96 -6.10 -14.51
N GLU A 87 -8.03 -7.29 -13.91
CA GLU A 87 -9.28 -7.88 -13.44
C GLU A 87 -9.67 -7.32 -12.07
N ALA A 88 -8.73 -7.20 -11.15
CA ALA A 88 -9.00 -6.66 -9.81
C ALA A 88 -9.53 -5.22 -9.86
N LEU A 89 -9.01 -4.39 -10.76
CA LEU A 89 -9.46 -3.00 -10.94
C LEU A 89 -10.94 -2.86 -11.33
N LYS A 90 -11.56 -3.94 -11.79
CA LYS A 90 -13.00 -4.02 -12.11
C LYS A 90 -13.83 -4.52 -10.93
N MET A 91 -13.22 -4.96 -9.83
CA MET A 91 -13.88 -5.66 -8.73
C MET A 91 -13.81 -4.83 -7.45
N PRO A 92 -14.83 -4.01 -7.13
CA PRO A 92 -14.92 -3.35 -5.83
C PRO A 92 -14.73 -4.34 -4.67
N GLY A 93 -13.85 -3.98 -3.73
CA GLY A 93 -13.46 -4.85 -2.62
C GLY A 93 -12.29 -5.79 -2.90
N ALA A 94 -11.79 -5.90 -4.15
CA ALA A 94 -10.53 -6.59 -4.40
C ALA A 94 -9.39 -5.82 -3.72
N ILE A 95 -8.31 -6.50 -3.36
CA ILE A 95 -7.15 -5.87 -2.74
C ILE A 95 -6.04 -5.75 -3.79
N ILE A 96 -5.41 -4.59 -3.86
CA ILE A 96 -4.21 -4.35 -4.66
C ILE A 96 -3.09 -3.87 -3.75
N GLY A 97 -1.85 -4.23 -4.06
CA GLY A 97 -0.74 -3.88 -3.19
C GLY A 97 0.62 -3.78 -3.86
N ARG A 98 1.51 -3.08 -3.17
CA ARG A 98 2.94 -2.97 -3.46
C ARG A 98 3.68 -3.98 -2.60
N ALA A 99 4.50 -4.81 -3.22
CA ALA A 99 5.31 -5.79 -2.52
C ALA A 99 6.49 -5.09 -1.83
N ALA A 100 6.79 -5.53 -0.62
CA ALA A 100 7.97 -5.10 0.10
C ALA A 100 9.23 -5.62 -0.62
N SER A 101 10.22 -4.76 -0.88
CA SER A 101 11.47 -5.20 -1.51
C SER A 101 12.37 -6.03 -0.58
N THR A 102 12.27 -5.83 0.74
CA THR A 102 13.18 -6.40 1.76
C THR A 102 12.52 -6.53 3.15
N GLY A 103 11.27 -7.01 3.22
CA GLY A 103 10.59 -7.24 4.51
C GLY A 103 10.17 -5.97 5.27
N ARG A 104 10.21 -4.81 4.61
CA ARG A 104 9.65 -3.54 5.09
C ARG A 104 8.19 -3.37 4.68
N ILE A 105 7.62 -2.21 4.95
CA ILE A 105 6.21 -1.93 4.67
C ILE A 105 6.02 -1.63 3.17
N GLY A 106 5.17 -2.44 2.53
CA GLY A 106 4.63 -2.12 1.22
C GLY A 106 3.42 -1.19 1.39
N HIS A 107 2.44 -1.28 0.50
CA HIS A 107 1.18 -0.58 0.69
C HIS A 107 0.05 -1.42 0.12
N VAL A 108 -1.09 -1.48 0.81
CA VAL A 108 -2.29 -2.16 0.31
C VAL A 108 -3.47 -1.22 0.28
N ALA A 109 -4.36 -1.46 -0.67
CA ALA A 109 -5.55 -0.66 -0.90
C ALA A 109 -6.72 -1.54 -1.34
N ILE A 110 -7.93 -1.11 -1.03
CA ILE A 110 -9.17 -1.74 -1.49
C ILE A 110 -9.57 -1.07 -2.81
N VAL A 111 -9.86 -1.85 -3.84
CA VAL A 111 -10.41 -1.34 -5.10
C VAL A 111 -11.80 -0.78 -4.84
N ALA A 112 -12.04 0.47 -5.23
CA ALA A 112 -13.36 1.11 -5.12
C ALA A 112 -14.15 1.10 -6.44
N GLY A 113 -13.53 0.67 -7.54
CA GLY A 113 -14.08 0.74 -8.89
C GLY A 113 -13.79 2.09 -9.57
N ASN A 114 -14.05 2.17 -10.88
CA ASN A 114 -13.90 3.41 -11.69
C ASN A 114 -12.53 4.10 -11.54
N GLY A 115 -11.44 3.32 -11.44
CA GLY A 115 -10.08 3.85 -11.31
C GLY A 115 -9.75 4.41 -9.92
N LYS A 116 -10.58 4.13 -8.90
CA LYS A 116 -10.38 4.58 -7.52
C LYS A 116 -9.98 3.44 -6.59
N THR A 117 -9.30 3.82 -5.52
CA THR A 117 -9.04 2.99 -4.34
C THR A 117 -9.69 3.61 -3.11
N PHE A 118 -9.88 2.80 -2.08
CA PHE A 118 -10.15 3.23 -0.72
C PHE A 118 -9.07 2.64 0.19
N GLU A 119 -8.40 3.48 0.97
CA GLU A 119 -7.21 3.06 1.72
C GLU A 119 -6.93 3.96 2.93
N ALA A 120 -6.33 3.37 3.97
CA ALA A 120 -5.61 4.12 4.97
C ALA A 120 -4.29 4.59 4.33
N HIS A 121 -4.30 5.83 3.82
CA HIS A 121 -3.36 6.29 2.80
C HIS A 121 -2.01 6.72 3.37
N SER A 122 -2.01 7.76 4.21
CA SER A 122 -0.80 8.34 4.76
C SER A 122 -1.11 9.28 5.93
N LYS A 123 -0.07 9.66 6.69
CA LYS A 123 -0.21 10.57 7.84
C LYS A 123 -0.91 11.88 7.48
N ASN A 124 -0.62 12.45 6.31
CA ASN A 124 -1.20 13.74 5.88
C ASN A 124 -2.65 13.63 5.40
N LYS A 125 -3.08 12.45 4.94
CA LYS A 125 -4.41 12.30 4.30
C LYS A 125 -5.39 11.47 5.13
N GLY A 126 -4.92 10.59 6.01
CA GLY A 126 -5.78 9.68 6.76
C GLY A 126 -6.35 8.56 5.88
N VAL A 127 -7.57 8.12 6.22
CA VAL A 127 -8.34 7.13 5.44
C VAL A 127 -9.19 7.84 4.40
N ILE A 128 -8.95 7.57 3.11
CA ILE A 128 -9.57 8.32 2.01
C ILE A 128 -9.90 7.45 0.80
N PHE A 129 -10.73 8.01 -0.09
CA PHE A 129 -10.67 7.65 -1.51
C PHE A 129 -9.43 8.23 -2.18
N SER A 130 -8.80 7.44 -3.03
CA SER A 130 -7.66 7.85 -3.86
C SER A 130 -7.80 7.25 -5.27
N THR A 131 -6.76 7.39 -6.07
CA THR A 131 -6.68 6.84 -7.42
C THR A 131 -5.90 5.52 -7.44
N SER A 132 -6.33 4.59 -8.27
CA SER A 132 -5.53 3.41 -8.63
C SER A 132 -4.52 3.72 -9.74
N SER A 133 -4.83 4.70 -10.60
CA SER A 133 -4.03 5.09 -11.78
C SER A 133 -2.86 6.01 -11.42
N GLY A 134 -1.81 6.01 -12.22
CA GLY A 134 -0.56 6.75 -11.96
C GLY A 134 0.25 6.17 -10.80
N ARG A 135 -0.05 4.94 -10.38
CA ARG A 135 0.57 4.23 -9.27
C ARG A 135 0.98 2.82 -9.68
N THR A 136 2.07 2.34 -9.08
CA THR A 136 2.51 0.94 -9.21
C THR A 136 1.78 0.06 -8.21
N TRP A 137 1.36 -1.12 -8.69
CA TRP A 137 0.80 -2.22 -7.91
C TRP A 137 1.46 -3.51 -8.37
N ASP A 138 2.09 -4.23 -7.43
CA ASP A 138 2.87 -5.44 -7.72
C ASP A 138 2.01 -6.71 -7.66
N PHE A 139 0.91 -6.66 -6.93
CA PHE A 139 -0.02 -7.77 -6.81
C PHE A 139 -1.45 -7.27 -6.69
N ALA A 140 -2.37 -8.16 -7.04
CA ALA A 140 -3.80 -7.99 -6.88
C ALA A 140 -4.40 -9.34 -6.48
N LEU A 141 -5.45 -9.31 -5.66
CA LEU A 141 -6.07 -10.51 -5.11
C LEU A 141 -7.56 -10.33 -4.84
N THR A 142 -8.26 -11.45 -4.81
CA THR A 142 -9.57 -11.58 -4.19
C THR A 142 -9.44 -12.23 -2.81
N VAL A 143 -10.37 -11.92 -1.93
CA VAL A 143 -10.47 -12.53 -0.61
C VAL A 143 -11.20 -13.87 -0.75
N PRO A 144 -10.65 -14.99 -0.25
CA PRO A 144 -11.29 -16.30 -0.34
C PRO A 144 -12.71 -16.29 0.21
N GLY A 145 -13.66 -16.91 -0.52
CA GLY A 145 -15.06 -16.99 -0.12
C GLY A 145 -15.91 -15.74 -0.42
N PHE A 146 -15.30 -14.63 -0.86
CA PHE A 146 -16.02 -13.42 -1.25
C PHE A 146 -16.46 -13.50 -2.72
N LYS A 147 -17.67 -13.03 -3.01
CA LYS A 147 -18.18 -12.84 -4.38
C LYS A 147 -17.88 -11.44 -4.88
N TYR A 148 -17.60 -11.29 -6.17
CA TYR A 148 -17.23 -10.01 -6.79
C TYR A 148 -18.07 -9.73 -8.02
N GLU A 149 -18.72 -8.57 -8.02
CA GLU A 149 -19.33 -7.99 -9.22
C GLU A 149 -18.25 -7.26 -10.02
N LYS A 150 -18.25 -7.43 -11.34
CA LYS A 150 -17.33 -6.73 -12.24
C LYS A 150 -17.99 -5.47 -12.79
N LEU A 151 -17.39 -4.33 -12.48
CA LEU A 151 -17.71 -3.06 -13.09
C LEU A 151 -16.99 -2.89 -14.45
N PRO A 152 -17.47 -2.00 -15.32
CA PRO A 152 -16.73 -1.57 -16.50
C PRO A 152 -15.32 -1.11 -16.12
N SER A 153 -14.35 -1.38 -16.99
CA SER A 153 -12.97 -0.95 -16.74
C SER A 153 -12.90 0.58 -16.74
N GLY A 154 -12.49 1.16 -15.60
CA GLY A 154 -11.98 2.52 -15.60
C GLY A 154 -10.69 2.61 -16.41
N LYS A 155 -10.29 3.84 -16.78
CA LYS A 155 -8.96 4.07 -17.35
C LYS A 155 -7.91 3.83 -16.27
N TYR A 156 -6.99 2.91 -16.53
CA TYR A 156 -5.81 2.68 -15.71
C TYR A 156 -4.57 2.95 -16.54
N GLU A 157 -3.68 3.78 -16.00
CA GLU A 157 -2.38 4.08 -16.58
C GLU A 157 -1.31 3.79 -15.54
N GLN A 158 -0.31 3.01 -15.92
CA GLN A 158 0.86 2.83 -15.08
C GLN A 158 1.68 4.13 -15.04
N PRO A 159 2.35 4.43 -13.92
CA PRO A 159 3.27 5.56 -13.88
C PRO A 159 4.42 5.30 -14.85
N LYS A 160 4.80 6.33 -15.62
CA LYS A 160 5.89 6.23 -16.61
C LYS A 160 7.21 5.82 -15.97
N ILE A 161 7.52 6.40 -14.81
CA ILE A 161 8.78 6.18 -14.09
C ILE A 161 8.47 6.08 -12.60
N VAL A 162 9.01 5.04 -11.96
CA VAL A 162 9.07 4.88 -10.50
C VAL A 162 10.42 4.28 -10.17
N TYR A 163 11.22 4.98 -9.36
CA TYR A 163 12.47 4.42 -8.84
C TYR A 163 12.23 3.65 -7.56
N ARG A 164 12.78 2.44 -7.49
CA ARG A 164 12.67 1.55 -6.34
C ARG A 164 13.82 0.55 -6.34
N HIS A 165 14.05 -0.08 -5.20
CA HIS A 165 15.05 -1.13 -5.11
C HIS A 165 14.61 -2.38 -5.90
N LYS A 166 15.47 -2.83 -6.82
CA LYS A 166 15.27 -4.00 -7.69
C LYS A 166 16.56 -4.82 -7.81
N LYS A 167 16.43 -6.03 -8.36
CA LYS A 167 17.56 -6.87 -8.76
C LYS A 167 17.41 -7.21 -10.26
N PRO A 168 18.31 -6.76 -11.15
CA PRO A 168 19.43 -5.86 -10.90
C PRO A 168 18.96 -4.46 -10.43
N MET A 169 19.84 -3.72 -9.76
CA MET A 169 19.53 -2.36 -9.27
C MET A 169 19.24 -1.41 -10.44
N MET A 170 18.29 -0.50 -10.21
CA MET A 170 18.08 0.61 -11.15
C MET A 170 19.28 1.55 -11.11
N VAL A 171 19.72 2.01 -12.29
CA VAL A 171 20.81 2.97 -12.44
C VAL A 171 20.34 4.13 -13.32
N SER A 172 20.44 5.36 -12.84
CA SER A 172 20.03 6.57 -13.57
C SER A 172 20.61 7.81 -12.89
N LYS A 173 20.94 8.85 -13.67
CA LYS A 173 21.31 10.16 -13.13
C LYS A 173 20.21 10.77 -12.25
N CYS A 174 18.93 10.50 -12.55
CA CYS A 174 17.82 10.92 -11.72
C CYS A 174 17.88 10.31 -10.30
N ILE A 175 18.47 9.12 -10.15
CA ILE A 175 18.71 8.52 -8.83
C ILE A 175 19.76 9.33 -8.06
N GLY A 176 20.80 9.84 -8.71
CA GLY A 176 21.75 10.75 -8.07
C GLY A 176 21.11 12.04 -7.58
N ASP A 177 20.17 12.60 -8.35
CA ASP A 177 19.40 13.78 -7.95
C ASP A 177 18.51 13.46 -6.72
N ILE A 178 17.85 12.30 -6.73
CA ILE A 178 17.09 11.79 -5.58
C ILE A 178 17.98 11.65 -4.34
N GLN A 179 19.15 11.00 -4.46
CA GLN A 179 20.10 10.78 -3.37
C GLN A 179 20.59 12.12 -2.79
N SER A 180 20.89 13.09 -3.66
CA SER A 180 21.31 14.43 -3.26
C SER A 180 20.21 15.18 -2.50
N SER A 181 18.96 15.18 -3.00
CA SER A 181 17.83 15.78 -2.31
C SER A 181 17.52 15.11 -0.96
N LEU A 182 17.67 13.80 -0.86
CA LEU A 182 17.50 13.05 0.40
C LEU A 182 18.55 13.45 1.44
N ASN A 183 19.83 13.50 1.05
CA ASN A 183 20.92 13.92 1.92
C ASN A 183 20.70 15.36 2.44
N SER A 184 20.32 16.27 1.54
CA SER A 184 19.99 17.65 1.90
C SER A 184 18.83 17.73 2.88
N PHE A 185 17.75 16.95 2.68
CA PHE A 185 16.59 16.96 3.57
C PHE A 185 16.90 16.38 4.94
N LEU A 186 17.66 15.28 4.99
CA LEU A 186 18.01 14.59 6.23
C LEU A 186 19.15 15.28 7.00
N ASN A 187 19.74 16.34 6.43
CA ASN A 187 20.95 16.98 6.93
C ASN A 187 22.04 15.95 7.26
N SER A 188 22.27 15.02 6.33
CA SER A 188 23.15 13.86 6.51
C SER A 188 23.77 13.43 5.19
N ASN A 189 24.88 12.69 5.25
CA ASN A 189 25.49 12.04 4.07
C ASN A 189 25.31 10.51 4.12
N LEU A 190 24.17 10.06 4.61
CA LEU A 190 23.91 8.63 4.84
C LEU A 190 23.72 7.82 3.55
N VAL A 191 23.36 8.49 2.45
CA VAL A 191 23.22 7.87 1.13
C VAL A 191 24.35 8.34 0.22
N GLU A 192 25.07 7.39 -0.36
CA GLU A 192 26.08 7.68 -1.38
C GLU A 192 25.38 8.13 -2.67
N VAL A 193 25.89 9.18 -3.31
CA VAL A 193 25.36 9.67 -4.60
C VAL A 193 26.05 8.92 -5.74
N ASP A 194 25.64 7.67 -5.93
CA ASP A 194 26.25 6.73 -6.88
C ASP A 194 25.37 6.45 -8.12
N ASN A 195 24.22 7.12 -8.23
CA ASN A 195 23.21 6.91 -9.28
C ASN A 195 22.54 5.53 -9.25
N ARG A 196 22.66 4.76 -8.16
CA ARG A 196 22.11 3.41 -8.02
C ARG A 196 21.05 3.34 -6.92
N PHE A 197 19.89 2.78 -7.24
CA PHE A 197 18.82 2.65 -6.26
C PHE A 197 19.00 1.37 -5.41
N GLY A 198 19.93 1.46 -4.46
CA GLY A 198 20.21 0.41 -3.50
C GLY A 198 19.38 0.50 -2.22
N ILE A 199 19.65 -0.42 -1.29
CA ILE A 199 18.93 -0.53 -0.01
C ILE A 199 19.04 0.72 0.87
N LYS A 200 20.18 1.45 0.81
CA LYS A 200 20.38 2.70 1.55
C LYS A 200 19.50 3.82 0.99
N THR A 201 19.39 3.93 -0.34
CA THR A 201 18.51 4.89 -1.01
C THR A 201 17.05 4.61 -0.64
N GLU A 202 16.62 3.36 -0.68
CA GLU A 202 15.27 2.96 -0.26
C GLU A 202 14.97 3.33 1.20
N LEU A 203 15.91 3.11 2.12
CA LEU A 203 15.78 3.50 3.53
C LEU A 203 15.62 5.00 3.71
N ALA A 204 16.43 5.79 2.99
CA ALA A 204 16.32 7.23 3.06
C ALA A 204 15.00 7.74 2.46
N VAL A 205 14.51 7.13 1.38
CA VAL A 205 13.17 7.43 0.83
C VAL A 205 12.08 7.09 1.84
N PHE A 206 12.17 5.93 2.51
CA PHE A 206 11.22 5.52 3.54
C PHE A 206 11.17 6.54 4.70
N GLU A 207 12.32 6.94 5.25
CA GLU A 207 12.35 7.93 6.34
C GLU A 207 11.89 9.31 5.86
N PHE A 208 12.26 9.71 4.65
CA PHE A 208 11.74 10.93 4.04
C PHE A 208 10.21 10.92 3.95
N GLN A 209 9.61 9.85 3.42
CA GLN A 209 8.16 9.71 3.28
C GLN A 209 7.47 9.77 4.64
N LYS A 210 8.02 9.08 5.65
CA LYS A 210 7.51 9.10 7.03
C LYS A 210 7.54 10.50 7.62
N LEU A 211 8.64 11.24 7.47
CA LEU A 211 8.80 12.61 7.96
C LEU A 211 7.89 13.59 7.23
N LYS A 212 7.72 13.43 5.91
CA LYS A 212 6.83 14.24 5.08
C LYS A 212 5.36 13.84 5.16
N GLY A 213 5.03 12.73 5.82
CA GLY A 213 3.65 12.23 5.97
C GLY A 213 3.02 11.70 4.68
N LEU A 214 3.84 11.19 3.77
CA LEU A 214 3.44 10.54 2.52
C LEU A 214 3.11 9.06 2.73
N VAL A 215 2.69 8.38 1.66
CA VAL A 215 2.65 6.90 1.66
C VAL A 215 4.07 6.40 1.88
N VAL A 216 4.26 5.53 2.87
CA VAL A 216 5.59 5.04 3.27
C VAL A 216 5.82 3.67 2.63
N ASP A 217 6.43 3.66 1.45
CA ASP A 217 6.65 2.45 0.64
C ASP A 217 8.07 2.31 0.08
N GLY A 218 8.95 3.29 0.33
CA GLY A 218 10.34 3.29 -0.13
C GLY A 218 10.51 3.51 -1.64
N MET A 219 9.46 3.90 -2.37
CA MET A 219 9.49 4.13 -3.82
C MET A 219 9.39 5.61 -4.16
N VAL A 220 10.14 6.06 -5.16
CA VAL A 220 10.04 7.42 -5.69
C VAL A 220 9.18 7.43 -6.94
N GLY A 221 7.87 7.59 -6.73
CA GLY A 221 6.90 7.96 -7.76
C GLY A 221 6.60 9.47 -7.76
N PRO A 222 5.62 9.93 -8.57
CA PRO A 222 5.34 11.35 -8.75
C PRO A 222 5.11 12.15 -7.46
N GLU A 223 4.38 11.59 -6.49
CA GLU A 223 4.10 12.26 -5.21
C GLU A 223 5.38 12.48 -4.38
N THR A 224 6.25 11.47 -4.30
CA THR A 224 7.52 11.58 -3.57
C THR A 224 8.51 12.49 -4.31
N ALA A 225 8.56 12.40 -5.64
CA ALA A 225 9.40 13.25 -6.47
C ALA A 225 9.03 14.74 -6.33
N ASN A 226 7.72 15.05 -6.36
CA ASN A 226 7.22 16.40 -6.12
C ASN A 226 7.62 16.92 -4.73
N ALA A 227 7.50 16.08 -3.69
CA ALA A 227 7.93 16.45 -2.33
C ALA A 227 9.45 16.64 -2.20
N LEU A 228 10.25 15.98 -3.03
CA LEU A 228 11.70 16.14 -3.14
C LEU A 228 12.11 17.30 -4.07
N ASN A 229 11.16 17.95 -4.74
CA ASN A 229 11.39 18.93 -5.79
C ASN A 229 12.25 18.38 -6.95
N ILE A 230 12.01 17.12 -7.35
CA ILE A 230 12.71 16.42 -8.44
C ILE A 230 11.73 16.10 -9.58
N LYS A 231 12.20 16.30 -10.82
CA LYS A 231 11.54 15.76 -12.02
C LYS A 231 12.08 14.37 -12.31
N LEU A 232 11.20 13.40 -12.55
CA LEU A 232 11.59 12.04 -12.95
C LEU A 232 11.92 12.01 -14.45
N TYR A 233 13.03 11.36 -14.84
CA TYR A 233 13.48 11.27 -16.24
C TYR A 233 14.29 10.00 -16.57
#